data_AF-A0A8D0N1K0-F1
#
_entry.id   AF-A0A8D0N1K0-F1
#
_cell.length_a   1.000
_cell.length_b   1.000
_cell.length_c   1.000
_cell.angle_alpha   90.00
_cell.angle_beta   90.00
_cell.angle_gamma   90.00
#
_symmetry.space_group_name_H-M   'P 1'
#
loop_
_entity.id
_entity.type
_entity.pdbx_description
1 polymer ?
#
loop_
_entity_poly.entity_id
_entity_poly.type
_entity_poly.pdbx_seq_one_letter_code
_entity_poly.pdbx_strand_id
1 'polypeptide(L)'
;MRMWVRSLASLIELRILSFCGCGISSCSSDCTPSLGISISHKCRTKRPKKKKLKKVVTLTADDKTIVSFSSLWGQGVIYNVIVRDPFLNTSAAYVPVHTYACSFEAEEGNCFSLGRVSTKVFFTLFALLGLFICFFGHRFWKTELFFIGFILMGFFFYILITRLTPIKYDVRLILTALAGSIGGICLVAAWWRFGILVLCMLCVGLVLGFLISSVTFFTPLGNLKIFRDDAVFWVTFSCIAVLIPVVFMGCLRILNILTCGFIGSYSVVLAIDSYLYTSLSYITLNVLKRALHVDFRRAFVNVPFQTNDFIVLAAWGMLAVSGITLQIRRERGQPFFPPHPYMLWKRERERRVTNILDPSYHIPPLRERLYGQLAQIKALFQKEQPAGERTPLLL
;
A
#
# COMPACT_ATOMS: atom_id res chain seq x y z
N MET A 1 1.00 -3.28 32.37
CA MET A 1 1.34 -2.95 33.77
C MET A 1 0.08 -2.42 34.44
N ARG A 2 -0.43 -3.04 35.52
CA ARG A 2 -1.52 -2.47 36.35
C ARG A 2 -0.86 -1.79 37.55
N MET A 3 -1.12 -0.51 37.76
CA MET A 3 -0.67 0.23 38.95
C MET A 3 -1.87 0.59 39.80
N TRP A 4 -1.79 0.25 41.09
CA TRP A 4 -2.62 0.81 42.15
C TRP A 4 -2.00 2.13 42.59
N VAL A 5 -2.65 3.26 42.30
CA VAL A 5 -2.28 4.58 42.83
C VAL A 5 -3.35 4.98 43.84
N ARG A 6 -2.97 5.11 45.11
CA ARG A 6 -3.84 5.71 46.13
C ARG A 6 -3.96 7.21 45.84
N SER A 7 -5.21 7.65 45.82
CA SER A 7 -5.68 9.02 45.58
C SER A 7 -4.88 10.07 46.34
N LEU A 8 -4.12 10.91 45.61
CA LEU A 8 -3.80 12.31 45.94
C LEU A 8 -3.02 12.90 44.75
N ALA A 9 -3.67 13.84 44.05
CA ALA A 9 -3.20 14.77 43.01
C ALA A 9 -1.72 14.67 42.58
N SER A 10 -1.33 13.57 41.92
CA SER A 10 0.00 13.38 41.34
C SER A 10 -0.07 13.56 39.82
N LEU A 11 0.87 14.31 39.26
CA LEU A 11 1.01 14.49 37.82
C LEU A 11 2.03 13.46 37.30
N ILE A 12 1.60 12.57 36.42
CA ILE A 12 2.48 11.56 35.82
C ILE A 12 2.91 12.06 34.45
N GLU A 13 4.19 12.33 34.26
CA GLU A 13 4.77 12.71 32.96
C GLU A 13 5.41 11.49 32.27
N LEU A 14 4.94 11.15 31.08
CA LEU A 14 5.58 10.13 30.25
C LEU A 14 6.53 10.77 29.24
N ARG A 15 7.81 10.39 29.29
CA ARG A 15 8.83 10.88 28.35
C ARG A 15 9.39 9.74 27.52
N ILE A 16 9.52 9.97 26.22
CA ILE A 16 10.01 8.97 25.27
C ILE A 16 11.42 9.32 24.84
N LEU A 17 12.29 8.31 24.86
CA LEU A 17 13.61 8.35 24.24
C LEU A 17 13.65 7.31 23.10
N SER A 18 13.69 7.78 21.86
CA SER A 18 13.85 6.91 20.69
C SER A 18 15.35 6.75 20.37
N PHE A 19 15.86 5.51 20.44
CA PHE A 19 17.22 5.16 20.06
C PHE A 19 17.19 4.50 18.67
N CYS A 20 17.59 5.24 17.64
CA CYS A 20 17.98 4.62 16.38
C CYS A 20 19.51 4.66 16.28
N GLY A 21 20.15 3.49 16.36
CA GLY A 21 21.60 3.38 16.37
C GLY A 21 22.16 1.97 16.53
N CYS A 22 21.64 0.98 15.78
CA CYS A 22 22.41 -0.14 15.24
C CYS A 22 21.52 -0.93 14.28
N GLY A 23 21.98 -1.14 13.05
CA GLY A 23 21.39 -2.17 12.18
C GLY A 23 21.54 -3.53 12.85
N ILE A 24 20.51 -4.36 12.76
CA ILE A 24 20.49 -5.73 13.33
C ILE A 24 21.65 -6.58 12.78
N SER A 25 22.24 -6.21 11.63
CA SER A 25 23.40 -6.87 11.02
C SER A 25 24.72 -6.76 11.80
N SER A 26 24.81 -5.96 12.87
CA SER A 26 26.03 -5.87 13.69
C SER A 26 25.99 -6.67 14.99
N CYS A 27 24.93 -7.45 15.23
CA CYS A 27 24.85 -8.40 16.35
C CYS A 27 24.82 -9.83 15.83
N SER A 28 25.94 -10.31 15.26
CA SER A 28 26.09 -11.73 14.96
C SER A 28 27.55 -12.14 14.92
N SER A 29 28.04 -12.66 16.05
CA SER A 29 28.95 -13.82 16.17
C SER A 29 29.21 -14.03 17.66
N ASP A 30 29.08 -15.28 18.11
CA ASP A 30 29.46 -15.82 19.43
C ASP A 30 28.46 -15.69 20.59
N CYS A 31 27.54 -16.66 20.65
CA CYS A 31 26.89 -17.08 21.90
C CYS A 31 26.75 -18.61 21.91
N THR A 32 27.72 -19.33 22.48
CA THR A 32 27.54 -20.70 22.99
C THR A 32 27.10 -20.66 24.45
N PRO A 33 26.30 -21.63 24.93
CA PRO A 33 25.74 -21.57 26.27
C PRO A 33 26.67 -22.26 27.27
N SER A 34 27.09 -21.54 28.31
CA SER A 34 27.60 -22.16 29.53
C SER A 34 26.97 -21.53 30.77
N LEU A 35 26.49 -22.44 31.61
CA LEU A 35 25.97 -22.34 32.97
C LEU A 35 26.36 -21.09 33.77
N GLY A 36 25.34 -20.49 34.39
CA GLY A 36 25.46 -19.80 35.67
C GLY A 36 25.80 -18.31 35.59
N ILE A 37 25.03 -17.53 36.37
CA ILE A 37 25.36 -16.18 36.87
C ILE A 37 25.01 -15.03 35.91
N SER A 38 23.93 -14.32 36.28
CA SER A 38 23.69 -12.89 36.06
C SER A 38 24.19 -12.27 34.74
N ILE A 39 23.39 -12.36 33.68
CA ILE A 39 23.68 -11.68 32.41
C ILE A 39 23.22 -10.22 32.50
N SER A 40 24.11 -9.36 32.98
CA SER A 40 24.05 -7.93 32.66
C SER A 40 24.43 -7.75 31.20
N HIS A 41 23.44 -7.60 30.31
CA HIS A 41 23.69 -7.35 28.88
C HIS A 41 24.41 -6.00 28.70
N LYS A 42 25.74 -6.07 28.61
CA LYS A 42 26.61 -4.90 28.37
C LYS A 42 26.56 -4.54 26.88
N CYS A 43 25.52 -3.81 26.50
CA CYS A 43 25.48 -3.15 25.20
C CYS A 43 26.60 -2.10 25.17
N ARG A 44 27.58 -2.25 24.27
CA ARG A 44 28.72 -1.33 24.12
C ARG A 44 28.20 0.02 23.64
N THR A 45 27.90 0.92 24.58
CA THR A 45 27.40 2.25 24.31
C THR A 45 28.50 3.10 23.65
N LYS A 46 28.52 3.14 22.31
CA LYS A 46 29.08 4.31 21.61
C LYS A 46 28.35 5.54 22.17
N ARG A 47 29.10 6.52 22.68
CA ARG A 47 28.60 7.72 23.37
C ARG A 47 27.28 8.21 22.75
N PRO A 48 26.17 8.26 23.50
CA PRO A 48 24.92 8.77 22.95
C PRO A 48 25.12 10.25 22.60
N LYS A 49 25.08 10.59 21.30
CA LYS A 49 24.90 11.98 20.86
C LYS A 49 23.69 12.53 21.63
N LYS A 50 23.84 13.68 22.30
CA LYS A 50 22.80 14.35 23.10
C LYS A 50 21.49 14.45 22.30
N LYS A 51 20.58 13.48 22.45
CA LYS A 51 19.23 13.51 21.86
C LYS A 51 18.26 13.99 22.93
N LYS A 52 17.48 15.02 22.60
CA LYS A 52 16.48 15.61 23.51
C LYS A 52 15.36 14.60 23.77
N LEU A 53 15.03 14.43 25.04
CA LEU A 53 13.91 13.62 25.51
C LEU A 53 12.59 14.30 25.10
N LYS A 54 11.73 13.64 24.32
CA LYS A 54 10.45 14.22 23.89
C LYS A 54 9.36 13.83 24.89
N LYS A 55 8.71 14.81 25.50
CA LYS A 55 7.51 14.58 26.33
C LYS A 55 6.35 14.19 25.41
N VAL A 56 5.65 13.11 25.71
CA VAL A 56 4.62 12.56 24.81
C VAL A 56 3.24 12.55 25.42
N VAL A 57 3.11 12.27 26.71
CA VAL A 57 1.82 12.31 27.42
C VAL A 57 2.03 12.85 28.83
N THR A 58 1.06 13.63 29.31
CA THR A 58 0.88 13.94 30.74
C THR A 58 -0.42 13.28 31.16
N LEU A 59 -0.38 12.49 32.22
CA LEU A 59 -1.57 11.90 32.84
C LEU A 59 -1.81 12.62 34.17
N THR A 60 -3.09 12.92 34.41
CA THR A 60 -3.58 13.41 35.70
C THR A 60 -4.21 12.27 36.50
N ALA A 61 -4.50 12.49 37.78
CA ALA A 61 -5.03 11.45 38.67
C ALA A 61 -6.35 10.82 38.18
N ASP A 62 -7.13 11.56 37.39
CA ASP A 62 -8.39 11.10 36.80
C ASP A 62 -8.21 10.33 35.48
N ASP A 63 -7.01 10.37 34.90
CA ASP A 63 -6.71 9.67 33.65
C ASP A 63 -6.41 8.19 33.89
N LYS A 64 -6.78 7.36 32.92
CA LYS A 64 -6.53 5.91 32.95
C LYS A 64 -5.01 5.62 33.03
N THR A 65 -4.60 4.77 33.97
CA THR A 65 -3.18 4.43 34.25
C THR A 65 -2.50 3.55 33.19
N ILE A 66 -3.18 3.22 32.09
CA ILE A 66 -2.66 2.37 31.02
C ILE A 66 -2.56 3.20 29.75
N VAL A 67 -1.36 3.30 29.21
CA VAL A 67 -1.08 3.95 27.94
C VAL A 67 -0.55 2.93 26.94
N SER A 68 -1.13 2.93 25.74
CA SER A 68 -0.71 2.09 24.63
C SER A 68 -0.03 2.95 23.57
N PHE A 69 1.07 2.46 23.01
CA PHE A 69 1.83 3.13 21.96
C PHE A 69 1.93 2.23 20.74
N SER A 70 1.83 2.82 19.55
CA SER A 70 2.16 2.10 18.32
C SER A 70 3.68 2.03 18.20
N SER A 71 4.22 0.82 18.22
CA SER A 71 5.66 0.59 17.99
C SER A 71 5.93 0.37 16.50
N LEU A 72 7.03 0.96 16.03
CA LEU A 72 7.52 0.77 14.67
C LEU A 72 8.47 -0.42 14.65
N TRP A 73 8.31 -1.27 13.65
CA TRP A 73 9.12 -2.45 13.46
C TRP A 73 10.54 -2.05 13.04
N GLY A 74 11.56 -2.71 13.59
CA GLY A 74 12.96 -2.39 13.32
C GLY A 74 13.50 -1.15 14.04
N GLN A 75 12.67 -0.48 14.85
CA GLN A 75 13.09 0.65 15.70
C GLN A 75 13.01 0.29 17.18
N GLY A 76 14.12 0.48 17.90
CA GLY A 76 14.17 0.35 19.35
C GLY A 76 13.66 1.63 20.02
N VAL A 77 12.64 1.53 20.86
CA VAL A 77 12.12 2.65 21.64
C VAL A 77 12.24 2.35 23.13
N ILE A 78 12.73 3.33 23.89
CA ILE A 78 12.82 3.28 25.34
C ILE A 78 11.79 4.26 25.92
N TYR A 79 10.88 3.74 26.71
CA TYR A 79 9.88 4.48 27.45
C TYR A 79 10.37 4.70 28.87
N ASN A 80 10.33 5.95 29.34
CA ASN A 80 10.60 6.29 30.72
C ASN A 80 9.41 7.03 31.33
N VAL A 81 9.05 6.67 32.56
CA VAL A 81 7.97 7.29 33.31
C VAL A 81 8.58 8.18 34.39
N ILE A 82 8.21 9.44 34.39
CA ILE A 82 8.66 10.41 35.40
C ILE A 82 7.42 10.89 36.13
N VAL A 83 7.31 10.56 37.41
CA VAL A 83 6.23 11.06 38.26
C VAL A 83 6.71 12.35 38.91
N ARG A 84 5.89 13.39 38.85
CA ARG A 84 6.17 14.68 39.48
C ARG A 84 5.10 14.97 40.53
N ASP A 85 5.55 15.26 41.74
CA ASP A 85 4.68 15.73 42.81
C ASP A 85 4.55 17.26 42.69
N PRO A 86 3.33 17.80 42.47
CA PRO A 86 3.13 19.24 42.38
C PRO A 86 3.27 19.96 43.74
N PHE A 87 3.07 19.28 44.87
CA PHE A 87 3.15 19.89 46.20
C PHE A 87 4.59 19.99 46.70
N LEU A 88 5.35 18.91 46.55
CA LEU A 88 6.75 18.84 47.00
C LEU A 88 7.75 19.27 45.91
N ASN A 89 7.28 19.52 44.68
CA ASN A 89 8.11 19.85 43.51
C ASN A 89 9.23 18.83 43.22
N THR A 90 9.09 17.60 43.73
CA THR A 90 10.02 16.50 43.53
C THR A 90 9.62 15.68 42.30
N SER A 91 10.60 15.04 41.67
CA SER A 91 10.37 14.14 40.55
C SER A 91 11.11 12.83 40.72
N ALA A 92 10.44 11.71 40.47
CA ALA A 92 11.02 10.38 40.49
C ALA A 92 10.91 9.73 39.10
N ALA A 93 12.00 9.14 38.62
CA ALA A 93 12.01 8.38 37.38
C ALA A 93 11.92 6.87 37.68
N TYR A 94 11.07 6.17 36.94
CA TYR A 94 10.89 4.72 37.08
C TYR A 94 11.82 3.96 36.14
N VAL A 95 11.90 2.64 36.33
CA VAL A 95 12.71 1.75 35.50
C VAL A 95 12.25 1.87 34.03
N PRO A 96 13.15 2.21 33.11
CA PRO A 96 12.79 2.36 31.71
C PRO A 96 12.45 1.00 31.09
N VAL A 97 11.43 0.98 30.24
CA VAL A 97 11.02 -0.20 29.48
C VAL A 97 11.41 0.01 28.04
N HIS A 98 12.02 -1.00 27.42
CA HIS A 98 12.40 -0.97 26.01
C HIS A 98 11.58 -1.96 25.21
N THR A 99 11.31 -1.64 23.94
CA THR A 99 10.69 -2.56 22.99
C THR A 99 11.28 -2.33 21.61
N TYR A 100 11.47 -3.43 20.88
CA TYR A 100 11.91 -3.43 19.49
C TYR A 100 10.76 -3.76 18.52
N ALA A 101 9.52 -3.80 19.04
CA ALA A 101 8.30 -4.19 18.31
C ALA A 101 8.32 -5.62 17.75
N CYS A 102 9.32 -6.43 18.11
CA CYS A 102 9.47 -7.81 17.69
C CYS A 102 9.99 -8.65 18.86
N SER A 103 9.71 -9.95 18.82
CA SER A 103 10.27 -10.94 19.73
C SER A 103 11.58 -11.48 19.14
N PHE A 104 12.58 -11.72 19.98
CA PHE A 104 13.81 -12.42 19.56
C PHE A 104 13.66 -13.95 19.62
N GLU A 105 12.70 -14.46 20.38
CA GLU A 105 12.54 -15.89 20.72
C GLU A 105 11.35 -16.57 20.02
N ALA A 106 10.43 -15.80 19.41
CA ALA A 106 9.30 -16.39 18.68
C ALA A 106 9.81 -17.17 17.46
N GLU A 107 9.01 -18.10 16.93
CA GLU A 107 9.29 -18.78 15.65
C GLU A 107 8.63 -18.05 14.46
N GLU A 108 7.55 -17.31 14.75
CA GLU A 108 6.85 -16.42 13.83
C GLU A 108 6.84 -14.98 14.38
N GLY A 109 7.24 -13.99 13.56
CA GLY A 109 7.29 -12.57 13.96
C GLY A 109 8.61 -12.11 14.59
N ASN A 110 9.68 -12.87 14.34
CA ASN A 110 11.01 -12.61 14.88
C ASN A 110 11.57 -11.29 14.34
N CYS A 111 12.47 -10.67 15.08
CA CYS A 111 13.19 -9.48 14.61
C CYS A 111 13.98 -9.70 13.29
N PHE A 112 14.28 -10.95 12.92
CA PHE A 112 14.91 -11.34 11.66
C PHE A 112 13.92 -11.53 10.49
N SER A 113 12.63 -11.72 10.79
CA SER A 113 11.59 -11.90 9.77
C SER A 113 11.24 -10.61 9.03
N LEU A 114 11.76 -9.47 9.51
CA LEU A 114 11.48 -8.13 9.00
C LEU A 114 11.93 -7.90 7.55
N GLY A 115 12.87 -8.73 7.08
CA GLY A 115 13.40 -8.69 5.72
C GLY A 115 12.87 -9.79 4.78
N ARG A 116 11.68 -10.36 5.02
CA ARG A 116 11.14 -11.45 4.16
C ARG A 116 11.21 -11.07 2.69
N VAL A 117 11.89 -11.90 1.91
CA VAL A 117 12.13 -11.69 0.48
C VAL A 117 10.81 -11.49 -0.27
N SER A 118 9.75 -12.22 0.10
CA SER A 118 8.40 -12.11 -0.47
C SER A 118 7.86 -10.67 -0.45
N THR A 119 8.04 -9.94 0.66
CA THR A 119 7.55 -8.56 0.79
C THR A 119 8.34 -7.59 -0.07
N LYS A 120 9.66 -7.74 -0.09
CA LYS A 120 10.55 -6.92 -0.92
C LYS A 120 10.19 -7.09 -2.39
N VAL A 121 10.09 -8.34 -2.86
CA VAL A 121 9.73 -8.65 -4.25
C VAL A 121 8.37 -8.06 -4.61
N PHE A 122 7.36 -8.22 -3.74
CA PHE A 122 6.03 -7.68 -3.97
C PHE A 122 6.03 -6.15 -4.10
N PHE A 123 6.60 -5.45 -3.10
CA PHE A 123 6.63 -3.99 -3.12
C PHE A 123 7.52 -3.44 -4.24
N THR A 124 8.60 -4.13 -4.63
CA THR A 124 9.40 -3.72 -5.79
C THR A 124 8.62 -3.80 -7.10
N LEU A 125 7.89 -4.90 -7.35
CA LEU A 125 7.06 -5.03 -8.55
C LEU A 125 5.95 -3.98 -8.56
N PHE A 126 5.33 -3.76 -7.40
CA PHE A 126 4.30 -2.74 -7.22
C PHE A 126 4.84 -1.32 -7.43
N ALA A 127 6.07 -1.03 -7.02
CA ALA A 127 6.74 0.24 -7.26
C ALA A 127 7.13 0.44 -8.73
N LEU A 128 7.59 -0.60 -9.43
CA LEU A 128 7.87 -0.51 -10.87
C LEU A 128 6.59 -0.16 -11.66
N LEU A 129 5.48 -0.83 -11.34
CA LEU A 129 4.17 -0.53 -11.93
C LEU A 129 3.69 0.88 -11.57
N GLY A 130 3.82 1.28 -10.30
CA GLY A 130 3.40 2.61 -9.86
C GLY A 130 4.27 3.74 -10.42
N LEU A 131 5.56 3.52 -10.62
CA LEU A 131 6.45 4.49 -11.30
C LEU A 131 6.05 4.67 -12.77
N PHE A 132 5.74 3.57 -13.47
CA PHE A 132 5.21 3.65 -14.82
C PHE A 132 3.92 4.48 -14.88
N ILE A 133 2.99 4.24 -13.95
CA ILE A 133 1.71 4.97 -13.86
C ILE A 133 1.92 6.43 -13.45
N CYS A 134 2.89 6.72 -12.59
CA CYS A 134 3.23 8.07 -12.17
C CYS A 134 3.61 8.98 -13.36
N PHE A 135 4.24 8.44 -14.41
CA PHE A 135 4.63 9.22 -15.59
C PHE A 135 3.73 9.04 -16.81
N PHE A 136 3.09 7.88 -16.97
CA PHE A 136 2.35 7.52 -18.18
C PHE A 136 0.91 7.05 -17.94
N GLY A 137 0.42 7.08 -16.69
CA GLY A 137 -0.87 6.49 -16.31
C GLY A 137 -2.06 7.07 -17.08
N HIS A 138 -2.15 8.40 -17.18
CA HIS A 138 -3.22 9.08 -17.91
C HIS A 138 -3.29 8.64 -19.39
N ARG A 139 -2.14 8.51 -20.08
CA ARG A 139 -2.08 8.05 -21.47
C ARG A 139 -2.48 6.58 -21.60
N PHE A 140 -2.06 5.74 -20.66
CA PHE A 140 -2.37 4.32 -20.62
C PHE A 140 -3.49 4.01 -19.62
N TRP A 141 -4.65 4.63 -19.83
CA TRP A 141 -5.85 4.49 -18.99
C TRP A 141 -6.19 3.04 -18.59
N LYS A 142 -6.02 2.06 -19.50
CA LYS A 142 -6.26 0.63 -19.20
C LYS A 142 -5.36 0.10 -18.08
N THR A 143 -4.09 0.49 -18.09
CA THR A 143 -3.11 0.06 -17.08
C THR A 143 -3.35 0.73 -15.74
N GLU A 144 -3.79 1.99 -15.76
CA GLU A 144 -4.19 2.71 -14.56
C GLU A 144 -5.41 2.06 -13.90
N LEU A 145 -6.46 1.77 -14.67
CA LEU A 145 -7.65 1.09 -14.14
C LEU A 145 -7.31 -0.27 -13.52
N PHE A 146 -6.42 -1.04 -14.16
CA PHE A 146 -5.95 -2.30 -13.59
C PHE A 146 -5.26 -2.09 -12.24
N PHE A 147 -4.39 -1.09 -12.13
CA PHE A 147 -3.64 -0.80 -10.90
C PHE A 147 -4.53 -0.28 -9.77
N ILE A 148 -5.46 0.62 -10.07
CA ILE A 148 -6.43 1.13 -9.09
C ILE A 148 -7.35 0.01 -8.60
N GLY A 149 -7.84 -0.85 -9.51
CA GLY A 149 -8.62 -2.03 -9.14
C GLY A 149 -7.82 -3.02 -8.30
N PHE A 150 -6.53 -3.21 -8.62
CA PHE A 150 -5.61 -4.03 -7.82
C PHE A 150 -5.45 -3.51 -6.40
N ILE A 151 -5.28 -2.19 -6.21
CA ILE A 151 -5.16 -1.57 -4.88
C ILE A 151 -6.46 -1.76 -4.08
N LEU A 152 -7.61 -1.40 -4.66
CA LEU A 152 -8.90 -1.45 -3.95
C LEU A 152 -9.25 -2.87 -3.51
N MET A 153 -9.22 -3.81 -4.45
CA MET A 153 -9.58 -5.19 -4.17
C MET A 153 -8.51 -5.88 -3.32
N GLY A 154 -7.23 -5.62 -3.59
CA GLY A 154 -6.12 -6.13 -2.79
C GLY A 154 -6.22 -5.69 -1.33
N PHE A 155 -6.51 -4.41 -1.07
CA PHE A 155 -6.67 -3.89 0.28
C PHE A 155 -7.86 -4.52 1.02
N PHE A 156 -9.03 -4.58 0.37
CA PHE A 156 -10.23 -5.16 0.96
C PHE A 156 -10.06 -6.66 1.26
N PHE A 157 -9.55 -7.44 0.30
CA PHE A 157 -9.31 -8.86 0.50
C PHE A 157 -8.20 -9.13 1.51
N TYR A 158 -7.16 -8.29 1.60
CA TYR A 158 -6.14 -8.42 2.63
C TYR A 158 -6.73 -8.32 4.04
N ILE A 159 -7.64 -7.36 4.26
CA ILE A 159 -8.37 -7.23 5.52
C ILE A 159 -9.24 -8.46 5.77
N LEU A 160 -10.04 -8.85 4.77
CA LEU A 160 -10.96 -9.98 4.89
C LEU A 160 -10.23 -11.29 5.22
N ILE A 161 -9.17 -11.62 4.48
CA ILE A 161 -8.36 -12.82 4.71
C ILE A 161 -7.72 -12.77 6.09
N THR A 162 -7.11 -11.64 6.48
CA THR A 162 -6.46 -11.52 7.79
C THR A 162 -7.44 -11.66 8.96
N ARG A 163 -8.69 -11.22 8.80
CA ARG A 163 -9.72 -11.29 9.85
C ARG A 163 -10.40 -12.66 9.93
N LEU A 164 -10.54 -13.35 8.80
CA LEU A 164 -11.27 -14.61 8.72
C LEU A 164 -10.39 -15.85 8.86
N THR A 165 -9.10 -15.77 8.49
CA THR A 165 -8.24 -16.96 8.43
C THR A 165 -6.87 -16.75 9.10
N PRO A 166 -6.46 -17.67 9.99
CA PRO A 166 -5.11 -17.66 10.58
C PRO A 166 -4.10 -18.32 9.63
N ILE A 167 -3.92 -17.74 8.44
CA ILE A 167 -3.00 -18.26 7.42
C ILE A 167 -1.62 -17.58 7.51
N LYS A 168 -0.56 -18.35 7.22
CA LYS A 168 0.82 -17.86 7.09
C LYS A 168 0.90 -16.63 6.19
N TYR A 169 1.78 -15.70 6.56
CA TYR A 169 1.90 -14.39 5.91
C TYR A 169 2.17 -14.48 4.40
N ASP A 170 3.08 -15.37 3.98
CA ASP A 170 3.47 -15.49 2.56
C ASP A 170 2.29 -15.94 1.68
N VAL A 171 1.51 -16.91 2.15
CA VAL A 171 0.32 -17.41 1.42
C VAL A 171 -0.76 -16.33 1.35
N ARG A 172 -0.97 -15.58 2.43
CA ARG A 172 -1.90 -14.44 2.45
C ARG A 172 -1.48 -13.37 1.45
N LEU A 173 -0.20 -13.05 1.36
CA LEU A 173 0.30 -12.07 0.39
C LEU A 173 0.04 -12.51 -1.05
N ILE A 174 0.29 -13.80 -1.37
CA ILE A 174 -0.03 -14.37 -2.69
C ILE A 174 -1.52 -14.30 -2.98
N LEU A 175 -2.37 -14.71 -2.04
CA LEU A 175 -3.82 -14.69 -2.22
C LEU A 175 -4.36 -13.27 -2.44
N THR A 176 -3.77 -12.28 -1.76
CA THR A 176 -4.13 -10.87 -1.97
C THR A 176 -3.68 -10.32 -3.31
N ALA A 177 -2.52 -10.76 -3.81
CA ALA A 177 -2.07 -10.42 -5.16
C ALA A 177 -3.00 -11.02 -6.23
N LEU A 178 -3.47 -12.25 -6.04
CA LEU A 178 -4.43 -12.90 -6.94
C LEU A 178 -5.80 -12.22 -6.89
N ALA A 179 -6.31 -11.92 -5.71
CA ALA A 179 -7.59 -11.22 -5.56
C ALA A 179 -7.52 -9.80 -6.14
N GLY A 180 -6.40 -9.10 -5.94
CA GLY A 180 -6.14 -7.79 -6.54
C GLY A 180 -6.08 -7.85 -8.07
N SER A 181 -5.40 -8.85 -8.65
CA SER A 181 -5.30 -8.97 -10.10
C SER A 181 -6.66 -9.26 -10.75
N ILE A 182 -7.47 -10.13 -10.12
CA ILE A 182 -8.87 -10.36 -10.52
C ILE A 182 -9.67 -9.05 -10.44
N GLY A 183 -9.52 -8.29 -9.35
CA GLY A 183 -10.14 -6.98 -9.17
C GLY A 183 -9.80 -5.97 -10.27
N GLY A 184 -8.52 -5.86 -10.61
CA GLY A 184 -8.04 -5.01 -11.70
C GLY A 184 -8.61 -5.42 -13.06
N ILE A 185 -8.63 -6.73 -13.37
CA ILE A 185 -9.20 -7.26 -14.62
C ILE A 185 -10.71 -6.98 -14.66
N CYS A 186 -11.44 -7.22 -13.57
CA CYS A 186 -12.87 -6.95 -13.46
C CYS A 186 -13.19 -5.47 -13.69
N LEU A 187 -12.39 -4.55 -13.14
CA LEU A 187 -12.60 -3.11 -13.29
C LEU A 187 -12.33 -2.64 -14.73
N VAL A 188 -11.27 -3.16 -15.37
CA VAL A 188 -11.01 -2.92 -16.80
C VAL A 188 -12.12 -3.51 -17.68
N ALA A 189 -12.59 -4.72 -17.36
CA ALA A 189 -13.68 -5.37 -18.09
C ALA A 189 -15.01 -4.63 -17.93
N ALA A 190 -15.31 -4.11 -16.73
CA ALA A 190 -16.49 -3.30 -16.47
C ALA A 190 -16.46 -2.00 -17.28
N TRP A 191 -15.31 -1.31 -17.33
CA TRP A 191 -15.14 -0.16 -18.20
C TRP A 191 -15.29 -0.52 -19.68
N TRP A 192 -14.68 -1.63 -20.11
CA TRP A 192 -14.75 -2.10 -21.49
C TRP A 192 -16.19 -2.47 -21.92
N ARG A 193 -16.99 -3.03 -21.00
CA ARG A 193 -18.34 -3.51 -21.28
C ARG A 193 -19.42 -2.43 -21.17
N PHE A 194 -19.36 -1.61 -20.11
CA PHE A 194 -20.42 -0.66 -19.78
C PHE A 194 -20.06 0.79 -20.14
N GLY A 195 -18.78 1.11 -20.32
CA GLY A 195 -18.34 2.48 -20.62
C GLY A 195 -18.64 3.49 -19.52
N ILE A 196 -18.96 3.05 -18.29
CA ILE A 196 -19.32 3.93 -17.17
C ILE A 196 -18.06 4.60 -16.62
N LEU A 197 -17.68 5.71 -17.24
CA LEU A 197 -16.51 6.51 -16.88
C LEU A 197 -16.62 7.04 -15.44
N VAL A 198 -17.81 7.50 -15.03
CA VAL A 198 -18.03 8.12 -13.70
C VAL A 198 -17.73 7.15 -12.57
N LEU A 199 -18.18 5.89 -12.67
CA LEU A 199 -17.91 4.86 -11.65
C LEU A 199 -16.42 4.53 -11.55
N CYS A 200 -15.74 4.44 -12.70
CA CYS A 200 -14.29 4.20 -12.73
C CYS A 200 -13.53 5.37 -12.06
N MET A 201 -13.94 6.61 -12.36
CA MET A 201 -13.37 7.81 -11.77
C MET A 201 -13.64 7.93 -10.28
N LEU A 202 -14.80 7.48 -9.83
CA LEU A 202 -15.11 7.42 -8.41
C LEU A 202 -14.17 6.45 -7.70
N CYS A 203 -13.89 5.26 -8.28
CA CYS A 203 -12.88 4.34 -7.74
C CYS A 203 -11.48 4.96 -7.69
N VAL A 204 -11.04 5.62 -8.76
CA VAL A 204 -9.76 6.36 -8.85
C VAL A 204 -9.67 7.42 -7.75
N GLY A 205 -10.69 8.27 -7.64
CA GLY A 205 -10.74 9.33 -6.64
C GLY A 205 -10.89 8.82 -5.21
N LEU A 206 -11.53 7.67 -4.98
CA LEU A 206 -11.59 7.03 -3.66
C LEU A 206 -10.21 6.56 -3.20
N VAL A 207 -9.34 6.06 -4.08
CA VAL A 207 -7.96 5.69 -3.69
C VAL A 207 -7.15 6.94 -3.31
N LEU A 208 -7.29 8.02 -4.07
CA LEU A 208 -6.65 9.30 -3.72
C LEU A 208 -7.22 9.85 -2.40
N GLY A 209 -8.54 9.74 -2.23
CA GLY A 209 -9.27 10.09 -1.02
C GLY A 209 -8.77 9.34 0.20
N PHE A 210 -8.60 8.02 0.07
CA PHE A 210 -8.04 7.17 1.09
C PHE A 210 -6.62 7.60 1.49
N LEU A 211 -5.76 7.93 0.52
CA LEU A 211 -4.40 8.38 0.79
C LEU A 211 -4.39 9.73 1.52
N ILE A 212 -5.17 10.71 1.07
CA ILE A 212 -5.25 12.02 1.72
C ILE A 212 -5.82 11.88 3.14
N SER A 213 -6.90 11.11 3.30
CA SER A 213 -7.46 10.81 4.62
C SER A 213 -6.40 10.18 5.54
N SER A 214 -5.65 9.19 5.04
CA SER A 214 -4.54 8.57 5.80
C SER A 214 -3.47 9.59 6.22
N VAL A 215 -3.10 10.53 5.35
CA VAL A 215 -2.14 11.61 5.67
C VAL A 215 -2.70 12.56 6.75
N THR A 216 -3.99 12.91 6.69
CA THR A 216 -4.63 13.77 7.70
C THR A 216 -4.69 13.14 9.09
N PHE A 217 -4.83 11.81 9.18
CA PHE A 217 -4.78 11.10 10.46
C PHE A 217 -3.36 10.76 10.92
N PHE A 218 -2.39 10.77 10.00
CA PHE A 218 -0.98 10.66 10.33
C PHE A 218 -0.42 11.94 10.96
N THR A 219 -1.02 13.09 10.66
CA THR A 219 -0.71 14.37 11.32
C THR A 219 -1.25 14.40 12.76
N PRO A 220 -0.80 15.31 13.64
CA PRO A 220 -1.18 15.33 15.06
C PRO A 220 -2.70 15.43 15.32
N LEU A 221 -3.49 15.76 14.29
CA LEU A 221 -4.95 15.67 14.31
C LEU A 221 -5.46 14.28 14.70
N GLY A 222 -4.79 13.19 14.27
CA GLY A 222 -5.21 11.83 14.59
C GLY A 222 -5.03 11.43 16.06
N ASN A 223 -4.26 12.19 16.85
CA ASN A 223 -4.02 11.91 18.26
C ASN A 223 -5.02 12.61 19.21
N LEU A 224 -6.02 13.31 18.68
CA LEU A 224 -7.06 13.95 19.49
C LEU A 224 -7.92 12.89 20.20
N LYS A 225 -8.36 13.19 21.43
CA LYS A 225 -9.19 12.29 22.26
C LYS A 225 -10.46 11.84 21.52
N ILE A 226 -11.03 12.70 20.67
CA ILE A 226 -12.26 12.46 19.89
C ILE A 226 -12.10 11.31 18.88
N PHE A 227 -10.93 11.17 18.26
CA PHE A 227 -10.68 10.11 17.26
C PHE A 227 -10.30 8.76 17.87
N ARG A 228 -10.28 8.69 19.21
CA ARG A 228 -10.23 7.41 19.90
C ARG A 228 -11.54 6.66 19.76
N ASP A 229 -12.68 7.27 19.43
CA ASP A 229 -13.90 6.51 19.13
C ASP A 229 -13.87 5.97 17.70
N ASP A 230 -14.09 4.67 17.52
CA ASP A 230 -14.02 4.03 16.19
C ASP A 230 -15.10 4.52 15.25
N ALA A 231 -16.33 4.70 15.75
CA ALA A 231 -17.43 5.24 14.94
C ALA A 231 -17.07 6.63 14.39
N VAL A 232 -16.60 7.52 15.26
CA VAL A 232 -16.19 8.89 14.87
C VAL A 232 -15.02 8.84 13.89
N PHE A 233 -14.00 8.02 14.17
CA PHE A 233 -12.86 7.87 13.28
C PHE A 233 -13.26 7.37 11.89
N TRP A 234 -14.00 6.26 11.78
CA TRP A 234 -14.36 5.68 10.48
C TRP A 234 -15.32 6.56 9.69
N VAL A 235 -16.26 7.24 10.36
CA VAL A 235 -17.18 8.18 9.70
C VAL A 235 -16.40 9.39 9.16
N THR A 236 -15.53 10.00 9.98
CA THR A 236 -14.72 11.15 9.53
C THR A 236 -13.72 10.76 8.45
N PHE A 237 -13.06 9.61 8.61
CA PHE A 237 -12.17 9.04 7.59
C PHE A 237 -12.88 8.83 6.25
N SER A 238 -14.07 8.23 6.28
CA SER A 238 -14.86 7.97 5.08
C SER A 238 -15.39 9.26 4.46
N CYS A 239 -15.80 10.24 5.28
CA CYS A 239 -16.24 11.54 4.81
C CYS A 239 -15.13 12.25 4.03
N ILE A 240 -13.91 12.31 4.58
CA ILE A 240 -12.75 12.90 3.89
C ILE A 240 -12.44 12.13 2.60
N ALA A 241 -12.46 10.79 2.65
CA ALA A 241 -12.16 9.96 1.50
C ALA A 241 -13.18 10.12 0.35
N VAL A 242 -14.46 10.32 0.65
CA VAL A 242 -15.53 10.54 -0.35
C VAL A 242 -15.60 12.00 -0.82
N LEU A 243 -15.24 12.96 0.03
CA LEU A 243 -15.25 14.38 -0.33
C LEU A 243 -14.34 14.68 -1.53
N ILE A 244 -13.20 14.02 -1.62
CA ILE A 244 -12.22 14.22 -2.70
C ILE A 244 -12.80 13.85 -4.08
N PRO A 245 -13.27 12.62 -4.35
CA PRO A 245 -13.89 12.30 -5.63
C PRO A 245 -15.10 13.19 -5.93
N VAL A 246 -15.90 13.56 -4.91
CA VAL A 246 -17.07 14.44 -5.09
C VAL A 246 -16.67 15.84 -5.56
N VAL A 247 -15.70 16.48 -4.90
CA VAL A 247 -15.21 17.82 -5.27
C VAL A 247 -14.62 17.83 -6.68
N PHE A 248 -13.89 16.78 -7.03
CA PHE A 248 -13.26 16.68 -8.35
C PHE A 248 -14.16 16.06 -9.43
N MET A 249 -15.45 15.78 -9.18
CA MET A 249 -16.37 15.28 -10.21
C MET A 249 -16.48 16.22 -11.41
N GLY A 250 -16.35 17.54 -11.20
CA GLY A 250 -16.34 18.53 -12.28
C GLY A 250 -15.06 18.51 -13.14
N CYS A 251 -13.98 17.88 -12.68
CA CYS A 251 -12.66 17.91 -13.31
C CYS A 251 -11.97 16.53 -13.26
N LEU A 252 -12.62 15.52 -13.84
CA LEU A 252 -12.16 14.12 -13.83
C LEU A 252 -10.73 13.93 -14.38
N ARG A 253 -10.33 14.74 -15.36
CA ARG A 253 -8.96 14.72 -15.91
C ARG A 253 -7.92 15.09 -14.86
N ILE A 254 -8.18 16.16 -14.09
CA ILE A 254 -7.25 16.63 -13.06
C ILE A 254 -7.19 15.59 -11.94
N LEU A 255 -8.34 15.06 -11.52
CA LEU A 255 -8.43 13.98 -10.54
C LEU A 255 -7.54 12.81 -10.92
N ASN A 256 -7.61 12.38 -12.18
CA ASN A 256 -6.87 11.24 -12.66
C ASN A 256 -5.35 11.47 -12.67
N ILE A 257 -4.92 12.61 -13.20
CA ILE A 257 -3.50 13.00 -13.23
C ILE A 257 -2.94 13.11 -11.80
N LEU A 258 -3.70 13.71 -10.88
CA LEU A 258 -3.31 13.81 -9.47
C LEU A 258 -3.21 12.43 -8.82
N THR A 259 -4.19 11.55 -9.06
CA THR A 259 -4.24 10.19 -8.53
C THR A 259 -3.02 9.39 -8.99
N CYS A 260 -2.73 9.38 -10.29
CA CYS A 260 -1.53 8.78 -10.86
C CYS A 260 -0.24 9.28 -10.20
N GLY A 261 -0.09 10.60 -10.08
CA GLY A 261 1.10 11.23 -9.53
C GLY A 261 1.32 10.89 -8.05
N PHE A 262 0.30 11.04 -7.21
CA PHE A 262 0.42 10.79 -5.77
C PHE A 262 0.50 9.30 -5.42
N ILE A 263 -0.39 8.47 -5.98
CA ILE A 263 -0.44 7.05 -5.62
C ILE A 263 0.70 6.27 -6.30
N GLY A 264 1.04 6.61 -7.55
CA GLY A 264 2.16 6.01 -8.26
C GLY A 264 3.52 6.35 -7.63
N SER A 265 3.72 7.58 -7.16
CA SER A 265 4.93 7.92 -6.40
C SER A 265 4.94 7.34 -4.99
N TYR A 266 3.78 7.21 -4.33
CA TYR A 266 3.68 6.60 -3.00
C TYR A 266 4.02 5.10 -3.01
N SER A 267 3.73 4.36 -4.09
CA SER A 267 4.15 2.96 -4.18
C SER A 267 5.67 2.79 -4.17
N VAL A 268 6.42 3.76 -4.72
CA VAL A 268 7.89 3.81 -4.64
C VAL A 268 8.34 4.01 -3.19
N VAL A 269 7.66 4.86 -2.43
CA VAL A 269 7.92 5.05 -0.99
C VAL A 269 7.72 3.74 -0.23
N LEU A 270 6.65 2.98 -0.54
CA LEU A 270 6.42 1.67 0.07
C LEU A 270 7.52 0.66 -0.26
N ALA A 271 8.08 0.68 -1.48
CA ALA A 271 9.23 -0.14 -1.80
C ALA A 271 10.48 0.28 -1.01
N ILE A 272 10.80 1.58 -0.98
CA ILE A 272 11.94 2.10 -0.21
C ILE A 272 11.83 1.69 1.26
N ASP A 273 10.62 1.74 1.82
CA ASP A 273 10.36 1.34 3.19
C ASP A 273 10.75 -0.11 3.49
N SER A 274 10.50 -1.03 2.54
CA SER A 274 10.87 -2.44 2.69
C SER A 274 12.39 -2.69 2.75
N TYR A 275 13.20 -1.70 2.39
CA TYR A 275 14.67 -1.75 2.45
C TYR A 275 15.27 -0.88 3.56
N LEU A 276 14.72 0.33 3.79
CA LEU A 276 15.29 1.33 4.69
C LEU A 276 14.53 1.49 6.02
N TYR A 277 13.44 0.74 6.22
CA TYR A 277 12.59 0.77 7.42
C TYR A 277 12.25 2.21 7.86
N THR A 278 11.58 2.92 6.96
CA THR A 278 11.18 4.30 7.17
C THR A 278 9.87 4.37 7.93
N SER A 279 9.46 5.58 8.28
CA SER A 279 8.22 5.79 9.01
C SER A 279 7.05 6.24 8.12
N LEU A 280 7.30 6.45 6.82
CA LEU A 280 6.30 6.95 5.87
C LEU A 280 5.28 5.91 5.41
N SER A 281 5.64 4.62 5.36
CA SER A 281 4.68 3.55 5.05
C SER A 281 3.57 3.43 6.10
N TYR A 282 3.83 3.94 7.31
CA TYR A 282 2.86 3.98 8.39
C TYR A 282 1.68 4.91 8.13
N ILE A 283 1.77 5.80 7.14
CA ILE A 283 0.61 6.58 6.67
C ILE A 283 -0.55 5.63 6.35
N THR A 284 -0.33 4.63 5.50
CA THR A 284 -1.37 3.64 5.16
C THR A 284 -1.40 2.44 6.11
N LEU A 285 -0.25 2.01 6.65
CA LEU A 285 -0.23 0.86 7.55
C LEU A 285 -0.93 1.13 8.88
N ASN A 286 -0.99 2.37 9.38
CA ASN A 286 -1.72 2.67 10.62
C ASN A 286 -3.23 2.47 10.45
N VAL A 287 -3.78 2.90 9.32
CA VAL A 287 -5.19 2.66 8.97
C VAL A 287 -5.45 1.16 8.83
N LEU A 288 -4.54 0.45 8.16
CA LEU A 288 -4.63 -1.00 8.03
C LEU A 288 -4.57 -1.70 9.40
N LYS A 289 -3.62 -1.35 10.27
CA LYS A 289 -3.50 -1.91 11.63
C LYS A 289 -4.75 -1.66 12.46
N ARG A 290 -5.36 -0.47 12.33
CA ARG A 290 -6.63 -0.14 12.99
C ARG A 290 -7.80 -0.97 12.46
N ALA A 291 -7.83 -1.29 11.16
CA ALA A 291 -8.83 -2.18 10.58
C ALA A 291 -8.67 -3.64 11.04
N LEU A 292 -7.43 -4.08 11.28
CA LEU A 292 -7.12 -5.46 11.65
C LEU A 292 -7.28 -5.73 13.15
N HIS A 293 -6.84 -4.80 13.99
CA HIS A 293 -6.77 -4.96 15.44
C HIS A 293 -7.65 -3.93 16.16
N VAL A 294 -8.66 -4.42 16.87
CA VAL A 294 -9.63 -3.60 17.62
C VAL A 294 -8.94 -2.79 18.73
N ASP A 295 -7.87 -3.33 19.32
CA ASP A 295 -7.13 -2.67 20.40
C ASP A 295 -6.26 -1.49 19.93
N PHE A 296 -6.00 -1.38 18.62
CA PHE A 296 -5.18 -0.30 18.06
C PHE A 296 -5.83 1.08 18.23
N ARG A 297 -7.14 1.13 18.47
CA ARG A 297 -7.93 2.32 18.85
C ARG A 297 -7.29 3.14 19.99
N ARG A 298 -6.61 2.47 20.93
CA ARG A 298 -6.04 3.10 22.13
C ARG A 298 -4.57 3.51 21.97
N ALA A 299 -3.94 3.15 20.84
CA ALA A 299 -2.53 3.38 20.62
C ALA A 299 -2.25 4.83 20.21
N PHE A 300 -1.33 5.49 20.90
CA PHE A 300 -0.78 6.75 20.43
C PHE A 300 0.12 6.52 19.22
N VAL A 301 -0.20 7.22 18.13
CA VAL A 301 0.54 7.17 16.86
C VAL A 301 1.44 8.40 16.82
N ASN A 302 2.51 8.38 17.63
CA ASN A 302 3.54 9.41 17.59
C ASN A 302 4.79 8.82 16.95
N VAL A 303 4.91 9.05 15.65
CA VAL A 303 6.03 8.56 14.85
C VAL A 303 7.17 9.58 14.92
N PRO A 304 8.36 9.22 15.41
CA PRO A 304 9.49 10.13 15.42
C PRO A 304 10.03 10.28 14.00
N PHE A 305 9.81 11.45 13.37
CA PHE A 305 10.41 11.77 12.07
C PHE A 305 11.95 11.77 12.20
N GLN A 306 12.58 10.84 11.49
CA GLN A 306 14.02 10.72 11.38
C GLN A 306 14.52 11.48 10.14
N THR A 307 15.81 11.80 10.08
CA THR A 307 16.44 12.42 8.88
C THR A 307 16.18 11.63 7.59
N ASN A 308 16.17 10.29 7.67
CA ASN A 308 15.85 9.44 6.52
C ASN A 308 14.41 9.67 6.03
N ASP A 309 13.47 9.91 6.95
CA ASP A 309 12.07 10.18 6.60
C ASP A 309 11.93 11.52 5.88
N PHE A 310 12.72 12.54 6.24
CA PHE A 310 12.74 13.81 5.51
C PHE A 310 13.27 13.65 4.08
N ILE A 311 14.32 12.84 3.89
CA ILE A 311 14.88 12.56 2.56
C ILE A 311 13.84 11.84 1.70
N VAL A 312 13.19 10.80 2.24
CA VAL A 312 12.18 10.04 1.49
C VAL A 312 10.91 10.86 1.25
N LEU A 313 10.51 11.73 2.18
CA LEU A 313 9.40 12.67 1.99
C LEU A 313 9.71 13.68 0.87
N ALA A 314 10.93 14.21 0.83
CA ALA A 314 11.37 15.09 -0.25
C ALA A 314 11.39 14.36 -1.59
N ALA A 315 11.91 13.13 -1.64
CA ALA A 315 11.91 12.30 -2.83
C ALA A 315 10.48 12.01 -3.32
N TRP A 316 9.56 11.70 -2.42
CA TRP A 316 8.14 11.50 -2.74
C TRP A 316 7.52 12.76 -3.35
N GLY A 317 7.72 13.92 -2.74
CA GLY A 317 7.23 15.20 -3.25
C GLY A 317 7.79 15.52 -4.65
N MET A 318 9.09 15.32 -4.86
CA MET A 318 9.73 15.54 -6.16
C MET A 318 9.21 14.57 -7.23
N LEU A 319 9.02 13.30 -6.89
CA LEU A 319 8.44 12.31 -7.81
C LEU A 319 6.98 12.64 -8.15
N ALA A 320 6.17 13.03 -7.17
CA ALA A 320 4.78 13.40 -7.39
C ALA A 320 4.67 14.65 -8.29
N VAL A 321 5.42 15.72 -7.97
CA VAL A 321 5.40 16.97 -8.76
C VAL A 321 5.93 16.73 -10.17
N SER A 322 7.02 15.98 -10.34
CA SER A 322 7.57 15.66 -11.66
C SER A 322 6.59 14.82 -12.49
N GLY A 323 5.94 13.81 -11.90
CA GLY A 323 4.89 13.01 -12.55
C GLY A 323 3.71 13.86 -13.01
N ILE A 324 3.14 14.66 -12.10
CA ILE A 324 2.00 15.55 -12.39
C ILE A 324 2.34 16.56 -13.49
N THR A 325 3.49 17.24 -13.38
CA THR A 325 3.90 18.25 -14.37
C THR A 325 4.16 17.65 -15.75
N LEU A 326 4.79 16.47 -15.82
CA LEU A 326 5.02 15.77 -17.09
C LEU A 326 3.72 15.30 -17.74
N GLN A 327 2.78 14.76 -16.96
CA GLN A 327 1.47 14.35 -17.47
C GLN A 327 0.67 15.55 -17.97
N ILE A 328 0.62 16.66 -17.21
CA ILE A 328 -0.05 17.88 -17.65
C ILE A 328 0.55 18.42 -18.94
N ARG A 329 1.89 18.47 -19.05
CA ARG A 329 2.58 18.98 -20.25
C ARG A 329 2.33 18.12 -21.48
N ARG A 330 2.42 16.80 -21.36
CA ARG A 330 2.23 15.88 -22.49
C ARG A 330 0.79 15.84 -22.99
N GLU A 331 -0.17 16.01 -22.10
CA GLU A 331 -1.59 15.93 -22.44
C GLU A 331 -2.16 17.28 -22.93
N ARG A 332 -1.33 18.33 -23.05
CA ARG A 332 -1.77 19.60 -23.65
C ARG A 332 -2.20 19.36 -25.10
N GLY A 333 -3.47 19.64 -25.40
CA GLY A 333 -4.05 19.52 -26.74
C GLY A 333 -4.62 18.14 -27.11
N GLN A 334 -4.59 17.15 -26.20
CA GLN A 334 -5.22 15.84 -26.41
C GLN A 334 -6.66 15.79 -25.86
N PRO A 335 -7.53 14.91 -26.39
CA PRO A 335 -8.89 14.74 -25.89
C PRO A 335 -8.91 14.25 -24.44
N PHE A 336 -9.94 14.64 -23.68
CA PHE A 336 -10.02 14.42 -22.23
C PHE A 336 -9.90 12.96 -21.80
N PHE A 337 -10.49 12.03 -22.55
CA PHE A 337 -10.38 10.60 -22.32
C PHE A 337 -10.42 9.84 -23.65
N PRO A 338 -9.75 8.67 -23.75
CA PRO A 338 -9.88 7.82 -24.92
C PRO A 338 -11.34 7.39 -25.11
N PRO A 339 -11.85 7.32 -26.35
CA PRO A 339 -13.21 6.87 -26.60
C PRO A 339 -13.40 5.43 -26.10
N HIS A 340 -14.61 5.15 -25.65
CA HIS A 340 -14.96 3.82 -25.16
C HIS A 340 -14.70 2.73 -26.23
N PRO A 341 -13.92 1.66 -25.93
CA PRO A 341 -13.47 0.70 -26.92
C PRO A 341 -14.59 -0.08 -27.58
N TYR A 342 -15.69 -0.36 -26.89
CA TYR A 342 -16.81 -1.08 -27.52
C TYR A 342 -17.60 -0.20 -28.49
N MET A 343 -17.63 1.12 -28.30
CA MET A 343 -18.18 2.05 -29.31
C MET A 343 -17.26 2.14 -30.52
N LEU A 344 -15.93 2.16 -30.32
CA LEU A 344 -14.94 2.05 -31.40
C LEU A 344 -15.10 0.72 -32.16
N TRP A 345 -15.18 -0.40 -31.44
CA TRP A 345 -15.38 -1.72 -32.03
C TRP A 345 -16.71 -1.81 -32.80
N LYS A 346 -17.80 -1.28 -32.24
CA LYS A 346 -19.10 -1.23 -32.91
C LYS A 346 -19.04 -0.37 -34.17
N ARG A 347 -18.42 0.80 -34.11
CA ARG A 347 -18.21 1.71 -35.26
C ARG A 347 -17.27 1.11 -36.32
N GLU A 348 -16.25 0.36 -35.91
CA GLU A 348 -15.38 -0.38 -36.84
C GLU A 348 -16.10 -1.59 -37.45
N ARG A 349 -16.95 -2.27 -36.70
CA ARG A 349 -17.78 -3.34 -37.21
C ARG A 349 -18.79 -2.82 -38.24
N GLU A 350 -19.46 -1.72 -37.93
CA GLU A 350 -20.34 -1.01 -38.86
C GLU A 350 -19.57 -0.51 -40.09
N ARG A 351 -18.39 0.11 -39.91
CA ARG A 351 -17.52 0.51 -41.03
C ARG A 351 -17.14 -0.66 -41.91
N ARG A 352 -16.74 -1.79 -41.34
CA ARG A 352 -16.45 -3.01 -42.10
C ARG A 352 -17.66 -3.46 -42.89
N VAL A 353 -18.87 -3.44 -42.33
CA VAL A 353 -20.09 -3.83 -43.06
C VAL A 353 -20.42 -2.87 -44.21
N THR A 354 -20.19 -1.56 -44.03
CA THR A 354 -20.59 -0.53 -45.03
C THR A 354 -19.52 -0.21 -46.08
N ASN A 355 -18.24 -0.44 -45.78
CA ASN A 355 -17.13 -0.02 -46.63
C ASN A 355 -16.52 -1.21 -47.38
N ILE A 356 -17.09 -1.53 -48.54
CA ILE A 356 -16.68 -2.64 -49.42
C ILE A 356 -15.25 -2.41 -49.97
N LEU A 357 -14.77 -1.16 -50.01
CA LEU A 357 -13.41 -0.82 -50.47
C LEU A 357 -12.33 -0.99 -49.39
N ASP A 358 -12.69 -1.33 -48.15
CA ASP A 358 -11.71 -1.62 -47.11
C ASP A 358 -11.10 -3.01 -47.36
N PRO A 359 -9.77 -3.16 -47.54
CA PRO A 359 -9.13 -4.46 -47.74
C PRO A 359 -9.43 -5.47 -46.63
N SER A 360 -9.79 -4.98 -45.44
CA SER A 360 -10.18 -5.82 -44.30
C SER A 360 -11.60 -6.41 -44.41
N TYR A 361 -12.41 -5.97 -45.38
CA TYR A 361 -13.71 -6.58 -45.70
C TYR A 361 -13.58 -7.99 -46.30
N HIS A 362 -12.50 -8.22 -47.07
CA HIS A 362 -12.22 -9.50 -47.70
C HIS A 362 -11.57 -10.53 -46.76
N ILE A 363 -11.38 -10.17 -45.48
CA ILE A 363 -10.83 -11.07 -44.47
C ILE A 363 -11.99 -11.90 -43.90
N PRO A 364 -12.05 -13.22 -44.17
CA PRO A 364 -13.09 -14.06 -43.60
C PRO A 364 -12.97 -14.14 -42.07
N PRO A 365 -14.09 -14.27 -41.34
CA PRO A 365 -14.09 -14.35 -39.88
C PRO A 365 -13.19 -15.48 -39.36
N LEU A 366 -12.63 -15.29 -38.15
CA LEU A 366 -11.71 -16.24 -37.51
C LEU A 366 -12.22 -17.68 -37.49
N ARG A 367 -13.54 -17.87 -37.33
CA ARG A 367 -14.18 -19.19 -37.37
C ARG A 367 -14.00 -19.86 -38.72
N GLU A 368 -14.19 -19.14 -39.82
CA GLU A 368 -14.02 -19.67 -41.19
C GLU A 368 -12.54 -19.90 -41.52
N ARG A 369 -11.63 -19.07 -41.00
CA ARG A 369 -10.17 -19.34 -41.11
C ARG A 369 -9.77 -20.61 -40.38
N LEU A 370 -10.29 -20.82 -39.17
CA LEU A 370 -10.02 -22.03 -38.39
C LEU A 370 -10.65 -23.27 -39.05
N TYR A 371 -11.89 -23.16 -39.55
CA TYR A 371 -12.52 -24.24 -40.32
C TYR A 371 -11.78 -24.53 -41.62
N GLY A 372 -11.31 -23.51 -42.34
CA GLY A 372 -10.52 -23.66 -43.55
C GLY A 372 -9.18 -24.34 -43.28
N GLN A 373 -8.46 -23.93 -42.23
CA GLN A 373 -7.22 -24.60 -41.82
C GLN A 373 -7.45 -26.02 -41.33
N LEU A 374 -8.52 -26.28 -40.57
CA LEU A 374 -8.90 -27.63 -40.15
C LEU A 374 -9.29 -28.52 -41.34
N ALA A 375 -9.98 -27.96 -42.33
CA ALA A 375 -10.32 -28.67 -43.57
C ALA A 375 -9.06 -28.97 -44.42
N GLN A 376 -8.11 -28.03 -44.48
CA GLN A 376 -6.83 -28.20 -45.18
C GLN A 376 -5.96 -29.28 -44.50
N ILE A 377 -5.93 -29.31 -43.17
CA ILE A 377 -5.27 -30.35 -42.38
C ILE A 377 -5.97 -31.70 -42.60
N LYS A 378 -7.31 -31.73 -42.57
CA LYS A 378 -8.09 -32.96 -42.84
C LYS A 378 -7.85 -33.50 -44.25
N ALA A 379 -7.73 -32.63 -45.26
CA ALA A 379 -7.40 -33.01 -46.63
C ALA A 379 -5.96 -33.52 -46.79
N LEU A 380 -5.01 -32.96 -46.02
CA LEU A 380 -3.63 -33.44 -45.94
C LEU A 380 -3.53 -34.86 -45.34
N PHE A 381 -4.41 -35.20 -44.39
CA PHE A 381 -4.50 -36.53 -43.80
C PHE A 381 -5.31 -37.53 -44.66
N GLN A 382 -5.98 -37.08 -45.72
CA GLN A 382 -6.88 -37.91 -46.54
C GLN A 382 -6.27 -38.28 -47.91
N LYS A 383 -4.95 -38.23 -48.07
CA LYS A 383 -4.28 -38.59 -49.33
C LYS A 383 -3.22 -39.66 -49.15
N GLU A 384 -3.68 -40.89 -49.02
CA GLU A 384 -3.00 -42.07 -49.55
C GLU A 384 -4.05 -43.03 -50.11
N GLN A 385 -4.37 -42.88 -51.39
CA GLN A 385 -4.84 -43.98 -52.24
C GLN A 385 -4.21 -43.85 -53.64
N PRO A 386 -3.86 -44.98 -54.27
CA PRO A 386 -2.71 -45.09 -55.16
C PRO A 386 -2.99 -44.61 -56.59
N ALA A 387 -1.90 -44.30 -57.26
CA ALA A 387 -1.83 -43.94 -58.67
C ALA A 387 -2.51 -45.00 -59.57
N GLY A 388 -3.43 -44.55 -60.42
CA GLY A 388 -4.01 -45.33 -61.51
C GLY A 388 -4.22 -44.42 -62.71
N GLU A 389 -3.46 -44.70 -63.76
CA GLU A 389 -3.60 -44.27 -65.16
C GLU A 389 -3.74 -42.78 -65.48
N ARG A 390 -2.61 -42.20 -65.92
CA ARG A 390 -2.61 -41.09 -66.89
C ARG A 390 -2.74 -41.67 -68.29
N THR A 391 -3.85 -41.43 -68.96
CA THR A 391 -3.89 -41.33 -70.42
C THR A 391 -3.74 -39.85 -70.81
N PRO A 392 -2.82 -39.49 -71.73
CA PRO A 392 -2.77 -38.16 -72.32
C PRO A 392 -3.58 -38.15 -73.61
N LEU A 393 -4.30 -37.06 -73.90
CA LEU A 393 -4.72 -36.56 -75.23
C LEU A 393 -5.59 -35.30 -74.98
N LEU A 394 -5.08 -34.09 -75.27
CA LEU A 394 -5.31 -33.32 -76.51
C LEU A 394 -6.80 -32.97 -76.73
N LEU A 395 -7.22 -31.73 -76.44
CA LEU A 395 -7.23 -30.60 -77.37
C LEU A 395 -7.45 -29.28 -76.61
#